data_AF-A0A2A4RRV0-F1
#
_entry.id   AF-A0A2A4RRV0-F1
#
_cell.length_a   1.000
_cell.length_b   1.000
_cell.length_c   1.000
_cell.angle_alpha   90.00
_cell.angle_beta   90.00
_cell.angle_gamma   90.00
#
_symmetry.space_group_name_H-M   'P 1'
#
loop_
_entity.id
_entity.type
_entity.pdbx_description
1 polymer ?
#
loop_
_entity_poly.entity_id
_entity_poly.type
_entity_poly.pdbx_seq_one_letter_code
_entity_poly.pdbx_strand_id
1 'polypeptide(L)'
;MFLENESNMKNLFKIILFLFLSLGIISCGNYKLKTYELPNPNDTSSKEIEYQEKKTFTVDELVFTDNEFDAARLNAFSKLNDSTYQVTILPENEPINNSPYYAFRIWSSENKEINLQLNYPTTTHRYWPKISVDGKNWKPIDSTSFSLFNGDSIANLKLTIDQNKLWVAAQEIQTSTDAKNWSKEIATHKDARYNVVGKSKKNRDLIGLDIYNGESKDKDLIVVLSRQHPPEVTGYFAMQAFVSEILKDTKLSNDFRKKYRVLVYPMVNPDGVDLGHWRHNTGGVDLNRDWAYYRQAEVNTIVNNIVDVAKKSKNEVILGLDFHSTQEDLYYSFTDDIHSVIYPFKDYWMAGIDSAIEEYTPDDQPFAISDPISKAWFYNQFKAESITYEIGDETPRDFIKLKAEVAAREMMKLLILK
;
A
#
# COMPACT_ATOMS: atom_id res chain seq x y z
N MET A 1 15.08 -6.23 -74.68
CA MET A 1 14.08 -6.64 -73.67
C MET A 1 14.66 -7.32 -72.42
N PHE A 2 15.97 -7.65 -72.36
CA PHE A 2 16.60 -8.25 -71.17
C PHE A 2 17.41 -7.27 -70.29
N LEU A 3 17.61 -6.02 -70.72
CA LEU A 3 18.44 -5.04 -69.98
C LEU A 3 17.62 -4.03 -69.14
N GLU A 4 16.31 -3.90 -69.36
CA GLU A 4 15.44 -3.04 -68.54
C GLU A 4 14.99 -3.71 -67.23
N ASN A 5 15.05 -5.04 -67.15
CA ASN A 5 14.58 -5.78 -65.97
C ASN A 5 15.59 -5.80 -64.81
N GLU A 6 16.90 -5.67 -65.08
CA GLU A 6 17.91 -5.63 -64.01
C GLU A 6 17.96 -4.28 -63.27
N SER A 7 17.64 -3.18 -63.96
CA SER A 7 17.62 -1.83 -63.36
C SER A 7 16.47 -1.69 -62.36
N ASN A 8 15.27 -2.20 -62.71
CA ASN A 8 14.11 -2.20 -61.82
C ASN A 8 14.28 -3.11 -60.61
N MET A 9 14.93 -4.27 -60.77
CA MET A 9 15.27 -5.16 -59.65
C MET A 9 16.25 -4.55 -58.65
N LYS A 10 17.27 -3.80 -59.13
CA LYS A 10 18.24 -3.12 -58.24
C LYS A 10 17.62 -1.93 -57.49
N ASN A 11 16.65 -1.23 -58.08
CA ASN A 11 15.91 -0.18 -57.40
C ASN A 11 14.89 -0.73 -56.39
N LEU A 12 14.23 -1.86 -56.69
CA LEU A 12 13.33 -2.54 -55.75
C LEU A 12 14.10 -3.08 -54.54
N PHE A 13 15.30 -3.64 -54.74
CA PHE A 13 16.16 -4.09 -53.64
C PHE A 13 16.68 -2.93 -52.77
N LYS A 14 16.99 -1.76 -53.35
CA LYS A 14 17.35 -0.56 -52.58
C LYS A 14 16.18 0.00 -51.78
N ILE A 15 14.96 -0.03 -52.32
CA ILE A 15 13.75 0.42 -51.62
C ILE A 15 13.37 -0.55 -50.49
N ILE A 16 13.51 -1.87 -50.70
CA ILE A 16 13.31 -2.88 -49.66
C ILE A 16 14.40 -2.80 -48.59
N LEU A 17 15.67 -2.54 -48.96
CA LEU A 17 16.74 -2.32 -47.99
C LEU A 17 16.56 -1.01 -47.20
N PHE A 18 15.95 0.03 -47.80
CA PHE A 18 15.60 1.28 -47.10
C PHE A 18 14.36 1.13 -46.20
N LEU A 19 13.40 0.28 -46.58
CA LEU A 19 12.23 -0.10 -45.76
C LEU A 19 12.61 -1.07 -44.62
N PHE A 20 13.64 -1.89 -44.78
CA PHE A 20 14.19 -2.70 -43.69
C PHE A 20 15.18 -1.96 -42.80
N LEU A 21 15.81 -0.86 -43.27
CA LEU A 21 16.63 0.02 -42.42
C LEU A 21 15.81 1.01 -41.58
N SER A 22 14.52 1.20 -41.85
CA SER A 22 13.64 2.09 -41.05
C SER A 22 12.86 1.37 -39.94
N LEU A 23 12.97 0.05 -39.83
CA LEU A 23 12.33 -0.77 -38.78
C LEU A 23 13.27 -1.17 -37.63
N GLY A 24 14.45 -0.56 -37.56
CA GLY A 24 15.47 -0.81 -36.55
C GLY A 24 15.67 0.32 -35.54
N ILE A 25 14.64 1.10 -35.19
CA ILE A 25 14.70 1.84 -33.94
C ILE A 25 14.33 0.85 -32.84
N ILE A 26 15.34 0.10 -32.37
CA ILE A 26 15.32 -0.44 -31.02
C ILE A 26 15.08 0.78 -30.15
N SER A 27 13.83 0.95 -29.72
CA SER A 27 13.44 1.93 -28.72
C SER A 27 14.27 1.58 -27.49
N CYS A 28 15.44 2.23 -27.37
CA CYS A 28 15.95 2.55 -26.05
C CYS A 28 14.86 3.43 -25.46
N GLY A 29 13.88 2.80 -24.81
CA GLY A 29 12.79 3.48 -24.14
C GLY A 29 13.42 4.57 -23.31
N ASN A 30 13.22 5.82 -23.72
CA ASN A 30 13.66 6.95 -22.93
C ASN A 30 12.73 6.94 -21.72
N TYR A 31 13.10 6.14 -20.70
CA TYR A 31 12.52 6.11 -19.38
C TYR A 31 12.82 7.47 -18.74
N LYS A 32 12.10 8.48 -19.22
CA LYS A 32 12.02 9.81 -18.65
C LYS A 32 10.68 9.86 -17.97
N LEU A 33 10.68 10.24 -16.69
CA LEU A 33 9.47 10.47 -15.93
C LEU A 33 8.62 11.52 -16.64
N LYS A 34 7.34 11.21 -16.87
CA LYS A 34 6.38 12.11 -17.51
C LYS A 34 5.33 12.57 -16.50
N THR A 35 4.68 13.68 -16.79
CA THR A 35 3.45 14.09 -16.09
C THR A 35 2.23 13.69 -16.91
N TYR A 36 1.08 13.59 -16.25
CA TYR A 36 -0.16 13.12 -16.88
C TYR A 36 -1.33 14.05 -16.62
N GLU A 37 -2.01 14.44 -17.69
CA GLU A 37 -3.34 15.05 -17.60
C GLU A 37 -4.37 13.91 -17.66
N LEU A 38 -5.15 13.78 -16.60
CA LEU A 38 -6.13 12.71 -16.44
C LEU A 38 -7.54 13.30 -16.32
N PRO A 39 -8.59 12.55 -16.73
CA PRO A 39 -9.97 13.03 -16.72
C PRO A 39 -10.42 13.63 -15.38
N ASN A 40 -9.98 13.03 -14.27
CA ASN A 40 -10.29 13.47 -12.93
C ASN A 40 -9.01 14.01 -12.26
N PRO A 41 -8.57 15.24 -12.54
CA PRO A 41 -7.39 15.80 -11.91
C PRO A 41 -7.63 15.99 -10.40
N ASN A 42 -6.55 15.90 -9.62
CA ASN A 42 -6.58 16.16 -8.18
C ASN A 42 -5.52 17.20 -7.82
N ASP A 43 -5.89 18.20 -7.00
CA ASP A 43 -4.92 19.16 -6.49
C ASP A 43 -4.18 18.60 -5.28
N THR A 44 -2.93 18.19 -5.55
CA THR A 44 -2.01 17.66 -4.56
C THR A 44 -1.01 18.70 -4.06
N SER A 45 -1.36 19.99 -4.12
CA SER A 45 -0.63 21.03 -3.38
C SER A 45 -0.70 20.76 -1.88
N SER A 46 0.38 21.07 -1.15
CA SER A 46 0.37 20.93 0.31
C SER A 46 -0.71 21.80 0.95
N LYS A 47 -1.46 21.21 1.88
CA LYS A 47 -2.49 21.84 2.71
C LYS A 47 -2.04 21.83 4.17
N GLU A 48 -2.61 22.72 4.96
CA GLU A 48 -2.39 22.72 6.40
C GLU A 48 -2.98 21.46 7.03
N ILE A 49 -2.35 21.00 8.11
CA ILE A 49 -2.82 19.88 8.93
C ILE A 49 -2.76 20.24 10.41
N GLU A 50 -3.64 19.64 11.18
CA GLU A 50 -3.65 19.69 12.63
C GLU A 50 -2.76 18.58 13.20
N TYR A 51 -1.70 19.01 13.90
CA TYR A 51 -0.86 18.11 14.67
C TYR A 51 -1.46 17.88 16.06
N GLN A 52 -1.42 16.64 16.53
CA GLN A 52 -1.72 16.33 17.93
C GLN A 52 -0.50 16.60 18.82
N GLU A 53 -0.75 17.06 20.04
CA GLU A 53 0.24 17.11 21.10
C GLU A 53 0.39 15.70 21.71
N LYS A 54 1.62 15.16 21.73
CA LYS A 54 1.91 13.91 22.44
C LYS A 54 1.99 14.20 23.94
N LYS A 55 1.08 13.63 24.73
CA LYS A 55 1.02 13.81 26.18
C LYS A 55 0.19 12.72 26.86
N THR A 56 0.33 12.66 28.17
CA THR A 56 -0.65 12.01 29.05
C THR A 56 -1.80 12.99 29.33
N PHE A 57 -3.04 12.53 29.15
CA PHE A 57 -4.27 13.23 29.45
C PHE A 57 -4.83 12.76 30.79
N THR A 58 -5.25 13.71 31.62
CA THR A 58 -5.81 13.47 32.94
C THR A 58 -7.13 14.22 33.08
N VAL A 59 -8.19 13.53 33.49
CA VAL A 59 -9.52 14.12 33.70
C VAL A 59 -10.03 13.95 35.12
N ASP A 60 -9.43 13.04 35.87
CA ASP A 60 -9.54 12.85 37.31
C ASP A 60 -8.25 12.21 37.85
N GLU A 61 -8.23 11.81 39.12
CA GLU A 61 -7.07 11.17 39.76
C GLU A 61 -7.02 9.64 39.53
N LEU A 62 -8.01 9.06 38.85
CA LEU A 62 -8.19 7.61 38.75
C LEU A 62 -7.86 7.07 37.37
N VAL A 63 -8.28 7.72 36.29
CA VAL A 63 -8.15 7.19 34.91
C VAL A 63 -7.33 8.12 34.04
N PHE A 64 -6.38 7.52 33.35
CA PHE A 64 -5.38 8.19 32.54
C PHE A 64 -5.37 7.61 31.13
N THR A 65 -5.08 8.45 30.15
CA THR A 65 -4.83 8.00 28.77
C THR A 65 -3.65 8.75 28.19
N ASP A 66 -2.96 8.18 27.20
CA ASP A 66 -1.87 8.86 26.51
C ASP A 66 -1.79 8.47 25.03
N ASN A 67 -1.12 9.33 24.26
CA ASN A 67 -0.73 9.13 22.87
C ASN A 67 0.80 9.23 22.67
N GLU A 68 1.58 8.85 23.69
CA GLU A 68 3.02 9.07 23.75
C GLU A 68 3.81 7.92 23.09
N PHE A 69 3.44 7.57 21.87
CA PHE A 69 4.09 6.55 21.04
C PHE A 69 3.84 6.85 19.54
N ASP A 70 4.56 6.18 18.63
CA ASP A 70 4.38 6.38 17.19
C ASP A 70 3.16 5.62 16.67
N ALA A 71 2.47 6.23 15.71
CA ALA A 71 1.12 5.85 15.24
C ALA A 71 0.00 6.07 16.25
N ALA A 72 0.25 6.72 17.40
CA ALA A 72 -0.83 7.13 18.28
C ALA A 72 -1.73 8.16 17.59
N ARG A 73 -3.03 8.15 17.89
CA ARG A 73 -3.96 9.24 17.60
C ARG A 73 -5.05 9.35 18.66
N LEU A 74 -5.06 10.49 19.33
CA LEU A 74 -6.03 10.88 20.35
C LEU A 74 -6.10 12.41 20.43
N ASN A 75 -7.27 13.00 20.16
CA ASN A 75 -7.41 14.46 20.09
C ASN A 75 -7.85 15.09 21.42
N ALA A 76 -8.72 14.42 22.18
CA ALA A 76 -9.15 14.88 23.50
C ALA A 76 -9.58 13.71 24.38
N PHE A 77 -9.59 13.94 25.69
CA PHE A 77 -10.09 13.01 26.70
C PHE A 77 -10.94 13.76 27.72
N SER A 78 -12.11 13.24 28.05
CA SER A 78 -13.04 13.82 29.01
C SER A 78 -13.70 12.75 29.88
N LYS A 79 -14.17 13.15 31.07
CA LYS A 79 -15.02 12.33 31.93
C LYS A 79 -16.47 12.81 31.78
N LEU A 80 -17.38 11.92 31.38
CA LEU A 80 -18.80 12.25 31.23
C LEU A 80 -19.57 12.03 32.52
N ASN A 81 -19.22 10.97 33.27
CA ASN A 81 -19.76 10.66 34.60
C ASN A 81 -18.78 9.71 35.34
N ASP A 82 -19.19 9.15 36.48
CA ASP A 82 -18.34 8.32 37.34
C ASP A 82 -17.77 7.06 36.67
N SER A 83 -18.48 6.48 35.69
CA SER A 83 -18.08 5.26 34.99
C SER A 83 -17.86 5.43 33.49
N THR A 84 -18.25 6.58 32.91
CA THR A 84 -18.12 6.86 31.47
C THR A 84 -17.06 7.91 31.20
N TYR A 85 -16.09 7.54 30.38
CA TYR A 85 -15.06 8.41 29.82
C TYR A 85 -15.23 8.49 28.31
N GLN A 86 -14.76 9.57 27.71
CA GLN A 86 -14.87 9.79 26.28
C GLN A 86 -13.55 10.27 25.69
N VAL A 87 -13.19 9.73 24.53
CA VAL A 87 -12.09 10.22 23.70
C VAL A 87 -12.67 10.81 22.41
N THR A 88 -12.07 11.89 21.93
CA THR A 88 -12.44 12.51 20.65
C THR A 88 -11.43 12.11 19.58
N ILE A 89 -11.96 11.68 18.42
CA ILE A 89 -11.18 11.23 17.25
C ILE A 89 -11.49 12.18 16.08
N LEU A 90 -10.49 12.94 15.62
CA LEU A 90 -10.59 13.89 14.50
C LEU A 90 -9.53 13.56 13.44
N PRO A 91 -9.68 13.96 12.17
CA PRO A 91 -8.66 13.77 11.12
C PRO A 91 -7.52 14.78 11.22
N GLU A 92 -6.43 14.55 10.50
CA GLU A 92 -5.32 15.49 10.34
C GLU A 92 -5.72 16.74 9.56
N ASN A 93 -6.70 16.66 8.65
CA ASN A 93 -7.34 17.78 7.99
C ASN A 93 -8.61 17.32 7.27
N GLU A 94 -9.41 18.27 6.80
CA GLU A 94 -10.61 18.03 5.99
C GLU A 94 -10.61 18.92 4.73
N PRO A 95 -11.30 18.54 3.64
CA PRO A 95 -12.04 17.28 3.45
C PRO A 95 -11.10 16.07 3.29
N ILE A 96 -11.57 14.89 3.71
CA ILE A 96 -10.81 13.64 3.72
C ILE A 96 -11.75 12.46 3.44
N ASN A 97 -11.25 11.40 2.81
CA ASN A 97 -12.01 10.16 2.71
C ASN A 97 -12.02 9.45 4.08
N ASN A 98 -13.19 8.98 4.51
CA ASN A 98 -13.43 8.48 5.86
C ASN A 98 -12.57 7.25 6.18
N SER A 99 -11.60 7.44 7.07
CA SER A 99 -10.71 6.41 7.60
C SER A 99 -10.38 6.74 9.07
N PRO A 100 -11.39 6.77 9.96
CA PRO A 100 -11.32 7.38 11.30
C PRO A 100 -10.42 6.59 12.27
N TYR A 101 -9.13 6.74 12.08
CA TYR A 101 -8.10 6.01 12.82
C TYR A 101 -7.87 6.61 14.21
N TYR A 102 -7.61 5.72 15.16
CA TYR A 102 -7.26 6.03 16.53
C TYR A 102 -6.29 4.98 17.08
N ALA A 103 -5.43 5.40 18.00
CA ALA A 103 -4.61 4.52 18.82
C ALA A 103 -4.15 5.27 20.07
N PHE A 104 -4.38 4.71 21.25
CA PHE A 104 -3.94 5.29 22.52
C PHE A 104 -3.76 4.20 23.58
N ARG A 105 -3.22 4.57 24.73
CA ARG A 105 -3.13 3.71 25.92
C ARG A 105 -4.00 4.26 27.01
N ILE A 106 -4.71 3.41 27.74
CA ILE A 106 -5.57 3.78 28.87
C ILE A 106 -5.25 2.89 30.09
N TRP A 107 -5.26 3.47 31.28
CA TRP A 107 -5.01 2.75 32.54
C TRP A 107 -5.67 3.47 33.71
N SER A 108 -5.66 2.84 34.88
CA SER A 108 -6.19 3.40 36.12
C SER A 108 -5.28 3.15 37.33
N SER A 109 -5.36 4.01 38.35
CA SER A 109 -4.67 3.80 39.62
C SER A 109 -5.16 2.57 40.40
N GLU A 110 -6.37 2.10 40.10
CA GLU A 110 -7.01 0.94 40.72
C GLU A 110 -7.71 0.07 39.67
N ASN A 111 -7.99 -1.19 40.00
CA ASN A 111 -8.75 -2.06 39.11
C ASN A 111 -10.20 -1.59 39.02
N LYS A 112 -10.67 -1.24 37.82
CA LYS A 112 -12.04 -0.77 37.60
C LYS A 112 -12.56 -1.11 36.21
N GLU A 113 -13.87 -1.26 36.15
CA GLU A 113 -14.62 -1.35 34.90
C GLU A 113 -15.09 0.05 34.47
N ILE A 114 -14.92 0.38 33.19
CA ILE A 114 -15.35 1.65 32.61
C ILE A 114 -16.12 1.45 31.30
N ASN A 115 -16.93 2.45 30.97
CA ASN A 115 -17.42 2.67 29.62
C ASN A 115 -16.55 3.73 28.95
N LEU A 116 -15.89 3.37 27.86
CA LEU A 116 -15.10 4.27 27.04
C LEU A 116 -15.83 4.57 25.74
N GLN A 117 -16.18 5.83 25.53
CA GLN A 117 -16.81 6.29 24.29
C GLN A 117 -15.75 6.87 23.33
N LEU A 118 -15.66 6.31 22.13
CA LEU A 118 -14.98 6.94 21.00
C LEU A 118 -15.98 7.84 20.29
N ASN A 119 -15.74 9.15 20.33
CA ASN A 119 -16.59 10.17 19.72
C ASN A 119 -15.99 10.63 18.38
N TYR A 120 -16.80 10.62 17.33
CA TYR A 120 -16.45 11.02 15.97
C TYR A 120 -17.28 12.26 15.56
N PRO A 121 -16.80 13.50 15.80
CA PRO A 121 -17.61 14.69 15.62
C PRO A 121 -18.06 14.96 14.18
N THR A 122 -17.29 14.52 13.19
CA THR A 122 -17.50 14.82 11.76
C THR A 122 -17.76 13.57 10.91
N THR A 123 -17.80 12.38 11.51
CA THR A 123 -17.88 11.11 10.77
C THR A 123 -18.49 9.99 11.62
N THR A 124 -18.52 8.78 11.09
CA THR A 124 -18.99 7.57 11.78
C THR A 124 -17.84 6.59 12.03
N HIS A 125 -18.03 5.69 12.98
CA HIS A 125 -17.10 4.62 13.27
C HIS A 125 -16.90 3.68 12.07
N ARG A 126 -15.69 3.12 11.93
CA ARG A 126 -15.31 2.19 10.85
C ARG A 126 -14.69 0.88 11.35
N TYR A 127 -13.69 0.99 12.23
CA TYR A 127 -12.80 -0.13 12.54
C TYR A 127 -13.18 -0.84 13.83
N TRP A 128 -13.35 -2.16 13.78
CA TRP A 128 -13.64 -2.95 14.97
C TRP A 128 -12.50 -2.78 15.98
N PRO A 129 -12.77 -2.31 17.22
CA PRO A 129 -11.70 -1.97 18.15
C PRO A 129 -10.83 -3.17 18.50
N LYS A 130 -9.52 -2.94 18.50
CA LYS A 130 -8.50 -3.94 18.87
C LYS A 130 -7.81 -3.47 20.14
N ILE A 131 -7.55 -4.42 21.04
CA ILE A 131 -6.88 -4.17 22.32
C ILE A 131 -5.62 -5.02 22.47
N SER A 132 -4.66 -4.50 23.22
CA SER A 132 -3.39 -5.19 23.50
C SER A 132 -2.84 -4.79 24.87
N VAL A 133 -2.21 -5.72 25.58
CA VAL A 133 -1.55 -5.46 26.87
C VAL A 133 -0.05 -5.16 26.72
N ASP A 134 0.52 -5.41 25.54
CA ASP A 134 1.95 -5.27 25.26
C ASP A 134 2.24 -4.44 24.00
N GLY A 135 1.20 -4.00 23.28
CA GLY A 135 1.30 -3.26 22.02
C GLY A 135 1.74 -4.11 20.82
N LYS A 136 1.85 -5.44 20.98
CA LYS A 136 2.36 -6.37 19.96
C LYS A 136 1.35 -7.46 19.62
N ASN A 137 0.74 -8.04 20.66
CA ASN A 137 -0.27 -9.08 20.52
C ASN A 137 -1.65 -8.43 20.64
N TRP A 138 -2.38 -8.43 19.54
CA TRP A 138 -3.66 -7.75 19.42
C TRP A 138 -4.80 -8.75 19.38
N LYS A 139 -5.93 -8.35 19.97
CA LYS A 139 -7.20 -9.08 19.84
C LYS A 139 -8.33 -8.10 19.57
N PRO A 140 -9.33 -8.46 18.75
CA PRO A 140 -10.56 -7.68 18.67
C PRO A 140 -11.24 -7.64 20.04
N ILE A 141 -11.91 -6.54 20.35
CA ILE A 141 -12.78 -6.47 21.51
C ILE A 141 -13.93 -7.48 21.36
N ASP A 142 -14.36 -8.06 22.47
CA ASP A 142 -15.51 -8.97 22.49
C ASP A 142 -16.79 -8.21 22.07
N SER A 143 -17.63 -8.82 21.24
CA SER A 143 -18.85 -8.19 20.73
C SER A 143 -19.86 -7.82 21.82
N THR A 144 -19.84 -8.49 22.97
CA THR A 144 -20.67 -8.13 24.14
C THR A 144 -20.15 -6.89 24.88
N SER A 145 -18.91 -6.48 24.60
CA SER A 145 -18.24 -5.32 25.19
C SER A 145 -18.17 -4.12 24.23
N PHE A 146 -18.88 -4.17 23.12
CA PHE A 146 -18.87 -3.14 22.09
C PHE A 146 -20.28 -2.83 21.59
N SER A 147 -20.58 -1.54 21.41
CA SER A 147 -21.85 -1.09 20.83
C SER A 147 -21.70 0.26 20.14
N LEU A 148 -22.51 0.49 19.10
CA LEU A 148 -22.60 1.77 18.40
C LEU A 148 -23.85 2.55 18.81
N PHE A 149 -23.71 3.87 18.90
CA PHE A 149 -24.78 4.80 19.26
C PHE A 149 -24.78 6.02 18.33
N ASN A 150 -25.90 6.74 18.32
CA ASN A 150 -26.05 8.03 17.63
C ASN A 150 -25.69 7.97 16.14
N GLY A 151 -26.27 6.99 15.41
CA GLY A 151 -25.96 6.78 13.99
C GLY A 151 -24.48 6.50 13.75
N ASP A 152 -23.89 5.66 14.60
CA ASP A 152 -22.50 5.21 14.56
C ASP A 152 -21.43 6.29 14.78
N SER A 153 -21.82 7.53 15.14
CA SER A 153 -20.89 8.61 15.51
C SER A 153 -20.28 8.43 16.91
N ILE A 154 -20.80 7.49 17.71
CA ILE A 154 -20.23 7.13 19.02
C ILE A 154 -20.08 5.60 19.08
N ALA A 155 -18.86 5.13 19.35
CA ALA A 155 -18.58 3.74 19.67
C ALA A 155 -18.31 3.60 21.18
N ASN A 156 -19.02 2.70 21.85
CA ASN A 156 -18.84 2.45 23.28
C ASN A 156 -18.16 1.11 23.51
N LEU A 157 -17.09 1.15 24.31
CA LEU A 157 -16.28 -0.01 24.68
C LEU A 157 -16.38 -0.20 26.19
N LYS A 158 -16.75 -1.40 26.61
CA LYS A 158 -16.72 -1.81 28.01
C LYS A 158 -15.33 -2.39 28.32
N LEU A 159 -14.57 -1.73 29.19
CA LEU A 159 -13.17 -2.09 29.46
C LEU A 159 -12.95 -2.34 30.95
N THR A 160 -12.17 -3.37 31.27
CA THR A 160 -11.53 -3.51 32.59
C THR A 160 -10.10 -3.00 32.48
N ILE A 161 -9.76 -2.01 33.30
CA ILE A 161 -8.45 -1.36 33.33
C ILE A 161 -7.88 -1.41 34.75
N ASP A 162 -6.55 -1.50 34.83
CA ASP A 162 -5.79 -1.50 36.08
C ASP A 162 -4.55 -0.59 35.91
N GLN A 163 -3.54 -0.75 36.76
CA GLN A 163 -2.31 0.06 36.72
C GLN A 163 -1.46 -0.15 35.46
N ASN A 164 -1.73 -1.20 34.69
CA ASN A 164 -1.04 -1.48 33.44
C ASN A 164 -1.72 -0.76 32.27
N LYS A 165 -0.90 -0.29 31.33
CA LYS A 165 -1.39 0.36 30.11
C LYS A 165 -2.05 -0.65 29.18
N LEU A 166 -3.36 -0.48 28.97
CA LEU A 166 -4.11 -1.17 27.92
C LEU A 166 -4.06 -0.34 26.64
N TRP A 167 -3.58 -0.92 25.56
CA TRP A 167 -3.65 -0.33 24.23
C TRP A 167 -5.03 -0.52 23.64
N VAL A 168 -5.56 0.53 23.01
CA VAL A 168 -6.83 0.55 22.28
C VAL A 168 -6.59 1.20 20.94
N ALA A 169 -6.87 0.49 19.83
CA ALA A 169 -6.58 0.98 18.49
C ALA A 169 -7.59 0.51 17.44
N ALA A 170 -7.71 1.28 16.36
CA ALA A 170 -8.48 0.93 15.17
C ALA A 170 -7.88 -0.28 14.43
N GLN A 171 -6.55 -0.31 14.32
CA GLN A 171 -5.79 -1.37 13.66
C GLN A 171 -4.53 -1.69 14.48
N GLU A 172 -3.94 -2.87 14.24
CA GLU A 172 -2.67 -3.23 14.86
C GLU A 172 -1.59 -2.20 14.54
N ILE A 173 -0.76 -1.86 15.53
CA ILE A 173 0.24 -0.82 15.36
C ILE A 173 1.43 -1.36 14.57
N GLN A 174 1.64 -0.80 13.38
CA GLN A 174 2.75 -1.09 12.47
C GLN A 174 3.39 0.23 12.02
N THR A 175 4.45 0.63 12.74
CA THR A 175 5.13 1.91 12.56
C THR A 175 6.15 1.89 11.43
N SER A 176 6.71 3.05 11.08
CA SER A 176 7.83 3.13 10.15
C SER A 176 9.08 2.38 10.64
N THR A 177 9.26 2.26 11.96
CA THR A 177 10.33 1.47 12.57
C THR A 177 10.10 -0.03 12.36
N ASP A 178 8.86 -0.50 12.49
CA ASP A 178 8.52 -1.91 12.24
C ASP A 178 8.73 -2.26 10.77
N ALA A 179 8.31 -1.40 9.85
CA ALA A 179 8.56 -1.58 8.43
C ALA A 179 10.05 -1.60 8.08
N LYS A 180 10.86 -0.78 8.76
CA LYS A 180 12.33 -0.80 8.64
C LYS A 180 12.93 -2.11 9.12
N ASN A 181 12.48 -2.60 10.26
CA ASN A 181 12.98 -3.84 10.85
C ASN A 181 12.61 -5.05 9.99
N TRP A 182 11.35 -5.16 9.57
CA TRP A 182 10.89 -6.18 8.63
C TRP A 182 11.71 -6.16 7.33
N SER A 183 11.94 -4.98 6.75
CA SER A 183 12.71 -4.86 5.52
C SER A 183 14.16 -5.34 5.68
N LYS A 184 14.79 -5.05 6.82
CA LYS A 184 16.14 -5.54 7.13
C LYS A 184 16.17 -7.05 7.33
N GLU A 185 15.16 -7.61 7.98
CA GLU A 185 15.00 -9.06 8.15
C GLU A 185 14.87 -9.75 6.79
N ILE A 186 14.00 -9.24 5.91
CA ILE A 186 13.84 -9.74 4.54
C ILE A 186 15.16 -9.68 3.75
N ALA A 187 15.92 -8.60 3.91
CA ALA A 187 17.23 -8.42 3.25
C ALA A 187 18.35 -9.32 3.80
N THR A 188 18.08 -10.17 4.81
CA THR A 188 19.00 -11.27 5.15
C THR A 188 19.02 -12.35 4.08
N HIS A 189 17.97 -12.44 3.26
CA HIS A 189 17.93 -13.34 2.12
C HIS A 189 18.91 -12.87 1.03
N LYS A 190 19.73 -13.79 0.49
CA LYS A 190 20.81 -13.49 -0.49
C LYS A 190 20.37 -12.75 -1.75
N ASP A 191 19.11 -12.90 -2.14
CA ASP A 191 18.54 -12.27 -3.35
C ASP A 191 17.88 -10.91 -3.07
N ALA A 192 17.78 -10.47 -1.80
CA ALA A 192 17.11 -9.23 -1.39
C ALA A 192 18.11 -8.19 -0.88
N ARG A 193 18.00 -6.95 -1.36
CA ARG A 193 18.85 -5.83 -0.91
C ARG A 193 18.00 -4.73 -0.29
N TYR A 194 18.38 -4.27 0.90
CA TYR A 194 17.79 -3.14 1.58
C TYR A 194 18.42 -1.82 1.11
N ASN A 195 17.59 -0.84 0.75
CA ASN A 195 18.01 0.51 0.40
C ASN A 195 17.13 1.57 1.08
N VAL A 196 17.73 2.72 1.35
CA VAL A 196 16.98 3.97 1.61
C VAL A 196 16.97 4.75 0.31
N VAL A 197 15.81 4.86 -0.33
CA VAL A 197 15.66 5.48 -1.67
C VAL A 197 15.48 6.99 -1.60
N GLY A 198 15.18 7.51 -0.41
CA GLY A 198 15.12 8.93 -0.12
C GLY A 198 14.51 9.18 1.26
N LYS A 199 13.90 10.35 1.43
CA LYS A 199 13.37 10.80 2.72
C LYS A 199 11.97 11.38 2.56
N SER A 200 11.12 11.14 3.56
CA SER A 200 9.81 11.81 3.70
C SER A 200 9.98 13.29 4.09
N LYS A 201 8.87 14.04 4.12
CA LYS A 201 8.88 15.47 4.50
C LYS A 201 9.35 15.71 5.95
N LYS A 202 9.14 14.76 6.87
CA LYS A 202 9.69 14.78 8.25
C LYS A 202 11.03 14.04 8.36
N ASN A 203 11.73 13.81 7.25
CA ASN A 203 13.07 13.22 7.20
C ASN A 203 13.15 11.74 7.67
N ARG A 204 12.06 10.98 7.56
CA ARG A 204 12.06 9.52 7.76
C ARG A 204 12.56 8.80 6.51
N ASP A 205 13.19 7.64 6.70
CA ASP A 205 13.68 6.82 5.59
C ASP A 205 12.50 6.35 4.71
N LEU A 206 12.58 6.61 3.40
CA LEU A 206 11.78 5.90 2.42
C LEU A 206 12.53 4.62 2.03
N ILE A 207 11.98 3.48 2.40
CA ILE A 207 12.63 2.17 2.25
C ILE A 207 12.29 1.58 0.89
N GLY A 208 13.29 1.00 0.22
CA GLY A 208 13.11 0.18 -0.97
C GLY A 208 13.87 -1.14 -0.84
N LEU A 209 13.19 -2.25 -1.12
CA LEU A 209 13.84 -3.56 -1.30
C LEU A 209 14.02 -3.83 -2.78
N ASP A 210 15.17 -4.39 -3.14
CA ASP A 210 15.51 -4.76 -4.51
C ASP A 210 15.84 -6.26 -4.57
N ILE A 211 14.92 -7.03 -5.15
CA ILE A 211 14.90 -8.49 -5.09
C ILE A 211 15.15 -9.10 -6.48
N TYR A 212 16.24 -9.84 -6.63
CA TYR A 212 16.56 -10.62 -7.84
C TYR A 212 17.73 -11.58 -7.58
N ASN A 213 17.77 -12.68 -8.34
CA ASN A 213 18.92 -13.59 -8.38
C ASN A 213 19.78 -13.32 -9.64
N GLY A 214 21.10 -13.25 -9.48
CA GLY A 214 22.04 -12.98 -10.59
C GLY A 214 22.23 -11.49 -10.88
N GLU A 215 22.40 -11.11 -12.16
CA GLU A 215 22.57 -9.72 -12.59
C GLU A 215 21.23 -8.99 -12.70
N SER A 216 21.16 -7.71 -12.33
CA SER A 216 19.90 -6.95 -12.41
C SER A 216 19.50 -6.53 -13.83
N LYS A 217 20.43 -6.59 -14.79
CA LYS A 217 20.27 -6.03 -16.13
C LYS A 217 19.34 -6.89 -16.99
N ASP A 218 18.54 -6.25 -17.84
CA ASP A 218 17.67 -6.87 -18.84
C ASP A 218 16.63 -7.86 -18.27
N LYS A 219 16.37 -7.82 -16.96
CA LYS A 219 15.24 -8.50 -16.30
C LYS A 219 13.97 -7.67 -16.43
N ASP A 220 12.82 -8.32 -16.60
CA ASP A 220 11.54 -7.63 -16.43
C ASP A 220 11.35 -7.24 -14.96
N LEU A 221 10.78 -6.07 -14.74
CA LEU A 221 10.64 -5.43 -13.45
C LEU A 221 9.18 -5.41 -13.00
N ILE A 222 8.97 -5.86 -11.77
CA ILE A 222 7.71 -5.82 -11.05
C ILE A 222 7.88 -4.87 -9.87
N VAL A 223 6.88 -4.02 -9.63
CA VAL A 223 6.89 -3.07 -8.53
C VAL A 223 5.76 -3.39 -7.55
N VAL A 224 6.07 -3.42 -6.27
CA VAL A 224 5.13 -3.66 -5.18
C VAL A 224 5.14 -2.46 -4.24
N LEU A 225 3.97 -1.91 -3.95
CA LEU A 225 3.74 -0.76 -3.08
C LEU A 225 2.82 -1.15 -1.93
N SER A 226 2.96 -0.48 -0.78
CA SER A 226 1.96 -0.54 0.29
C SER A 226 2.01 0.69 1.19
N ARG A 227 0.95 0.89 2.00
CA ARG A 227 0.84 1.93 3.03
C ARG A 227 1.00 3.34 2.46
N GLN A 228 0.30 3.61 1.38
CA GLN A 228 0.04 4.99 0.97
C GLN A 228 -0.89 5.68 1.99
N HIS A 229 -1.91 4.96 2.46
CA HIS A 229 -2.76 5.43 3.55
C HIS A 229 -2.34 4.81 4.90
N PRO A 230 -2.23 5.63 5.96
CA PRO A 230 -1.71 5.20 7.26
C PRO A 230 -2.50 4.12 8.03
N PRO A 231 -3.82 3.96 7.90
CA PRO A 231 -4.55 2.93 8.64
C PRO A 231 -4.56 1.55 7.97
N GLU A 232 -4.09 1.43 6.73
CA GLU A 232 -4.28 0.23 5.90
C GLU A 232 -3.25 -0.86 6.23
N VAL A 233 -3.46 -1.47 7.39
CA VAL A 233 -2.54 -2.45 7.99
C VAL A 233 -2.76 -3.85 7.39
N THR A 234 -3.99 -4.21 7.01
CA THR A 234 -4.28 -5.54 6.45
C THR A 234 -3.66 -5.72 5.06
N GLY A 235 -3.66 -4.68 4.21
CA GLY A 235 -2.92 -4.65 2.95
C GLY A 235 -1.41 -4.78 3.14
N TYR A 236 -0.86 -4.15 4.19
CA TYR A 236 0.56 -4.29 4.53
C TYR A 236 0.92 -5.72 4.90
N PHE A 237 0.10 -6.41 5.70
CA PHE A 237 0.32 -7.81 6.03
C PHE A 237 0.22 -8.73 4.80
N ALA A 238 -0.70 -8.46 3.86
CA ALA A 238 -0.76 -9.16 2.59
C ALA A 238 0.52 -8.94 1.77
N MET A 239 1.01 -7.70 1.65
CA MET A 239 2.27 -7.40 0.97
C MET A 239 3.45 -8.16 1.58
N GLN A 240 3.54 -8.20 2.92
CA GLN A 240 4.60 -8.95 3.60
C GLN A 240 4.58 -10.45 3.28
N ALA A 241 3.38 -11.07 3.29
CA ALA A 241 3.20 -12.48 2.94
C ALA A 241 3.52 -12.75 1.45
N PHE A 242 3.06 -11.87 0.55
CA PHE A 242 3.32 -11.94 -0.88
C PHE A 242 4.82 -11.91 -1.20
N VAL A 243 5.55 -10.96 -0.60
CA VAL A 243 7.01 -10.84 -0.77
C VAL A 243 7.74 -12.03 -0.16
N SER A 244 7.28 -12.53 0.98
CA SER A 244 7.86 -13.71 1.62
C SER A 244 7.72 -14.97 0.75
N GLU A 245 6.59 -15.15 0.06
CA GLU A 245 6.39 -16.25 -0.90
C GLU A 245 7.37 -16.17 -2.09
N ILE A 246 7.56 -14.96 -2.63
CA ILE A 246 8.53 -14.71 -3.71
C ILE A 246 9.94 -15.10 -3.28
N LEU A 247 10.27 -15.01 -1.99
CA LEU A 247 11.61 -15.31 -1.45
C LEU A 247 11.77 -16.76 -0.94
N LYS A 248 10.72 -17.60 -0.96
CA LYS A 248 10.87 -19.01 -0.57
C LYS A 248 11.91 -19.72 -1.45
N ASP A 249 12.55 -20.75 -0.89
CA ASP A 249 13.49 -21.62 -1.62
C ASP A 249 12.75 -22.76 -2.33
N THR A 250 11.81 -22.39 -3.21
CA THR A 250 11.13 -23.34 -4.11
C THR A 250 11.68 -23.21 -5.52
N LYS A 251 11.52 -24.25 -6.34
CA LYS A 251 11.91 -24.17 -7.77
C LYS A 251 11.23 -22.99 -8.47
N LEU A 252 9.95 -22.78 -8.24
CA LEU A 252 9.17 -21.69 -8.83
C LEU A 252 9.74 -20.32 -8.44
N SER A 253 9.90 -20.07 -7.13
CA SER A 253 10.40 -18.80 -6.61
C SER A 253 11.84 -18.53 -7.06
N ASN A 254 12.69 -19.55 -7.09
CA ASN A 254 14.07 -19.45 -7.56
C ASN A 254 14.15 -19.10 -9.05
N ASP A 255 13.36 -19.79 -9.89
CA ASP A 255 13.32 -19.52 -11.33
C ASP A 255 12.69 -18.14 -11.61
N PHE A 256 11.69 -17.75 -10.83
CA PHE A 256 11.12 -16.41 -10.87
C PHE A 256 12.16 -15.33 -10.60
N ARG A 257 12.91 -15.39 -9.48
CA ARG A 257 13.95 -14.39 -9.16
C ARG A 257 15.13 -14.41 -10.14
N LYS A 258 15.36 -15.52 -10.87
CA LYS A 258 16.34 -15.58 -11.97
C LYS A 258 15.86 -14.89 -13.24
N LYS A 259 14.55 -14.83 -13.51
CA LYS A 259 13.99 -14.16 -14.70
C LYS A 259 13.57 -12.71 -14.43
N TYR A 260 13.03 -12.45 -13.25
CA TYR A 260 12.42 -11.18 -12.87
C TYR A 260 13.22 -10.45 -11.78
N ARG A 261 12.98 -9.14 -11.70
CA ARG A 261 13.40 -8.26 -10.62
C ARG A 261 12.16 -7.67 -9.94
N VAL A 262 12.16 -7.59 -8.62
CA VAL A 262 11.05 -7.02 -7.85
C VAL A 262 11.55 -5.86 -6.99
N LEU A 263 10.99 -4.67 -7.20
CA LEU A 263 11.17 -3.54 -6.30
C LEU A 263 9.99 -3.48 -5.34
N VAL A 264 10.26 -3.39 -4.04
CA VAL A 264 9.21 -3.30 -3.00
C VAL A 264 9.40 -2.01 -2.21
N TYR A 265 8.35 -1.21 -2.11
CA TYR A 265 8.26 -0.04 -1.25
C TYR A 265 7.24 -0.33 -0.15
N PRO A 266 7.66 -0.89 0.99
CA PRO A 266 6.75 -1.43 2.00
C PRO A 266 5.95 -0.36 2.74
N MET A 267 6.44 0.88 2.73
CA MET A 267 5.74 2.01 3.33
C MET A 267 6.00 3.30 2.58
N VAL A 268 4.99 3.73 1.82
CA VAL A 268 5.03 4.98 1.05
C VAL A 268 4.87 6.20 1.97
N ASN A 269 4.04 6.11 3.02
CA ASN A 269 3.70 7.24 3.91
C ASN A 269 4.20 7.05 5.37
N PRO A 270 5.52 7.00 5.62
CA PRO A 270 6.02 6.78 6.98
C PRO A 270 5.65 7.92 7.95
N ASP A 271 5.47 9.13 7.44
CA ASP A 271 5.12 10.28 8.28
C ASP A 271 3.68 10.23 8.78
N GLY A 272 2.73 10.00 7.87
CA GLY A 272 1.32 9.86 8.24
C GLY A 272 1.10 8.67 9.16
N VAL A 273 1.79 7.55 8.92
CA VAL A 273 1.79 6.37 9.80
C VAL A 273 2.20 6.74 11.22
N ASP A 274 3.40 7.29 11.41
CA ASP A 274 3.91 7.54 12.76
C ASP A 274 3.17 8.69 13.49
N LEU A 275 2.47 9.56 12.74
CA LEU A 275 1.60 10.60 13.30
C LEU A 275 0.16 10.12 13.53
N GLY A 276 -0.16 8.87 13.20
CA GLY A 276 -1.48 8.27 13.36
C GLY A 276 -2.55 8.89 12.46
N HIS A 277 -2.19 9.41 11.29
CA HIS A 277 -3.14 10.04 10.37
C HIS A 277 -4.25 9.08 9.89
N TRP A 278 -5.34 9.63 9.41
CA TRP A 278 -6.45 8.88 8.81
C TRP A 278 -6.14 8.50 7.37
N ARG A 279 -5.46 9.35 6.61
CA ARG A 279 -5.24 9.07 5.18
C ARG A 279 -4.03 9.77 4.57
N HIS A 280 -3.82 11.02 4.91
CA HIS A 280 -2.92 11.92 4.23
C HIS A 280 -1.48 11.84 4.77
N ASN A 281 -0.53 12.30 3.96
CA ASN A 281 0.83 12.56 4.44
C ASN A 281 0.90 13.90 5.22
N THR A 282 2.10 14.35 5.57
CA THR A 282 2.30 15.65 6.24
C THR A 282 2.18 16.88 5.31
N GLY A 283 1.87 16.65 4.04
CA GLY A 283 1.36 17.66 3.12
C GLY A 283 -0.16 17.79 3.14
N GLY A 284 -0.89 17.02 3.97
CA GLY A 284 -2.36 17.06 3.98
C GLY A 284 -2.97 16.55 2.68
N VAL A 285 -2.26 15.66 1.98
CA VAL A 285 -2.63 15.13 0.66
C VAL A 285 -2.70 13.60 0.71
N ASP A 286 -3.71 13.05 0.01
CA ASP A 286 -3.80 11.63 -0.33
C ASP A 286 -2.70 11.28 -1.32
N LEU A 287 -1.71 10.48 -0.91
CA LEU A 287 -0.58 10.11 -1.77
C LEU A 287 -1.04 9.31 -2.98
N ASN A 288 -2.12 8.53 -2.87
CA ASN A 288 -2.71 7.83 -4.00
C ASN A 288 -3.59 8.74 -4.88
N ARG A 289 -3.33 10.05 -4.87
CA ARG A 289 -3.79 11.03 -5.86
C ARG A 289 -2.65 11.83 -6.49
N ASP A 290 -1.41 11.60 -6.07
CA ASP A 290 -0.24 12.40 -6.47
C ASP A 290 0.60 11.75 -7.60
N TRP A 291 0.07 10.71 -8.24
CA TRP A 291 0.80 9.93 -9.24
C TRP A 291 0.77 10.53 -10.67
N ALA A 292 0.33 11.78 -10.81
CA ALA A 292 0.33 12.50 -12.09
C ALA A 292 1.40 13.61 -12.17
N TYR A 293 1.63 14.32 -11.05
CA TYR A 293 2.52 15.49 -10.98
C TYR A 293 3.58 15.38 -9.87
N TYR A 294 3.46 14.40 -8.98
CA TYR A 294 4.47 14.05 -7.97
C TYR A 294 4.88 15.26 -7.10
N ARG A 295 3.89 15.98 -6.57
CA ARG A 295 4.09 17.17 -5.75
C ARG A 295 4.54 16.83 -4.33
N GLN A 296 4.23 15.64 -3.85
CA GLN A 296 4.60 15.14 -2.53
C GLN A 296 5.96 14.44 -2.60
N ALA A 297 6.80 14.68 -1.58
CA ALA A 297 8.19 14.21 -1.55
C ALA A 297 8.29 12.68 -1.62
N GLU A 298 7.35 11.98 -0.98
CA GLU A 298 7.29 10.53 -0.93
C GLU A 298 7.08 9.93 -2.33
N VAL A 299 6.02 10.36 -3.02
CA VAL A 299 5.69 9.87 -4.37
C VAL A 299 6.78 10.30 -5.35
N ASN A 300 7.24 11.55 -5.31
CA ASN A 300 8.32 12.06 -6.16
C ASN A 300 9.58 11.21 -6.07
N THR A 301 10.00 10.86 -4.85
CA THR A 301 11.19 10.02 -4.62
C THR A 301 11.00 8.64 -5.23
N ILE A 302 9.85 8.01 -4.97
CA ILE A 302 9.58 6.63 -5.40
C ILE A 302 9.49 6.54 -6.93
N VAL A 303 8.76 7.43 -7.59
CA VAL A 303 8.62 7.39 -9.06
C VAL A 303 9.95 7.64 -9.77
N ASN A 304 10.78 8.56 -9.26
CA ASN A 304 12.13 8.78 -9.80
C ASN A 304 13.00 7.55 -9.59
N ASN A 305 12.96 6.93 -8.41
CA ASN A 305 13.71 5.71 -8.14
C ASN A 305 13.31 4.56 -9.08
N ILE A 306 12.01 4.33 -9.31
CA ILE A 306 11.51 3.29 -10.23
C ILE A 306 12.02 3.56 -11.66
N VAL A 307 11.82 4.79 -12.16
CA VAL A 307 12.23 5.18 -13.52
C VAL A 307 13.75 5.07 -13.71
N ASP A 308 14.54 5.53 -12.74
CA ASP A 308 16.00 5.47 -12.80
C ASP A 308 16.51 4.03 -12.77
N VAL A 309 15.93 3.19 -11.93
CA VAL A 309 16.27 1.76 -11.86
C VAL A 309 15.96 1.06 -13.17
N ALA A 310 14.75 1.26 -13.70
CA ALA A 310 14.32 0.70 -14.98
C ALA A 310 15.25 1.14 -16.12
N LYS A 311 15.57 2.45 -16.18
CA LYS A 311 16.47 3.02 -17.19
C LYS A 311 17.88 2.46 -17.10
N LYS A 312 18.50 2.51 -15.91
CA LYS A 312 19.90 2.15 -15.71
C LYS A 312 20.17 0.68 -16.02
N SER A 313 19.20 -0.18 -15.69
CA SER A 313 19.33 -1.63 -15.84
C SER A 313 18.63 -2.16 -17.09
N LYS A 314 18.03 -1.28 -17.92
CA LYS A 314 17.22 -1.64 -19.09
C LYS A 314 16.11 -2.66 -18.75
N ASN A 315 15.49 -2.50 -17.59
CA ASN A 315 14.39 -3.35 -17.17
C ASN A 315 13.07 -2.81 -17.76
N GLU A 316 12.28 -3.67 -18.39
CA GLU A 316 10.90 -3.35 -18.76
C GLU A 316 10.01 -3.49 -17.53
N VAL A 317 9.32 -2.41 -17.13
CA VAL A 317 8.36 -2.49 -16.03
C VAL A 317 7.08 -3.11 -16.58
N ILE A 318 6.72 -4.30 -16.12
CA ILE A 318 5.61 -5.07 -16.66
C ILE A 318 4.39 -5.15 -15.76
N LEU A 319 4.57 -4.98 -14.44
CA LEU A 319 3.51 -5.12 -13.45
C LEU A 319 3.74 -4.21 -12.24
N GLY A 320 2.71 -3.48 -11.83
CA GLY A 320 2.66 -2.74 -10.57
C GLY A 320 1.53 -3.24 -9.67
N LEU A 321 1.84 -3.66 -8.45
CA LEU A 321 0.88 -4.07 -7.43
C LEU A 321 0.89 -3.09 -6.27
N ASP A 322 -0.27 -2.59 -5.87
CA ASP A 322 -0.39 -1.64 -4.78
C ASP A 322 -1.36 -2.17 -3.73
N PHE A 323 -0.83 -2.50 -2.55
CA PHE A 323 -1.58 -3.16 -1.47
C PHE A 323 -2.18 -2.14 -0.50
N HIS A 324 -3.51 -2.14 -0.40
CA HIS A 324 -4.35 -1.23 0.39
C HIS A 324 -5.32 -2.02 1.29
N SER A 325 -6.15 -1.30 2.04
CA SER A 325 -7.25 -1.88 2.83
C SER A 325 -8.56 -1.16 2.60
N THR A 326 -9.64 -1.94 2.52
CA THR A 326 -11.02 -1.44 2.44
C THR A 326 -11.92 -2.24 3.38
N GLN A 327 -13.24 -2.12 3.28
CA GLN A 327 -14.16 -2.91 4.11
C GLN A 327 -14.23 -4.38 3.67
N GLU A 328 -13.89 -4.66 2.42
CA GLU A 328 -14.03 -5.96 1.78
C GLU A 328 -12.75 -6.37 1.04
N ASP A 329 -12.65 -7.64 0.67
CA ASP A 329 -11.54 -8.19 -0.09
C ASP A 329 -11.81 -8.05 -1.59
N LEU A 330 -11.12 -7.15 -2.30
CA LEU A 330 -11.36 -6.93 -3.73
C LEU A 330 -10.09 -6.53 -4.51
N TYR A 331 -10.22 -6.46 -5.82
CA TYR A 331 -9.18 -6.07 -6.75
C TYR A 331 -9.69 -4.98 -7.67
N TYR A 332 -8.92 -3.92 -7.85
CA TYR A 332 -9.20 -2.93 -8.88
C TYR A 332 -8.26 -3.13 -10.07
N SER A 333 -8.76 -3.71 -11.16
CA SER A 333 -8.02 -3.88 -12.41
C SER A 333 -8.36 -2.80 -13.45
N PHE A 334 -7.80 -2.92 -14.65
CA PHE A 334 -8.28 -2.19 -15.83
C PHE A 334 -9.48 -2.86 -16.49
N THR A 335 -10.24 -2.06 -17.23
CA THR A 335 -11.28 -2.51 -18.17
C THR A 335 -10.64 -3.24 -19.37
N ASP A 336 -11.41 -4.12 -20.01
CA ASP A 336 -10.88 -5.06 -21.01
C ASP A 336 -10.37 -4.39 -22.29
N ASP A 337 -10.71 -3.13 -22.55
CA ASP A 337 -10.20 -2.33 -23.67
C ASP A 337 -8.76 -1.82 -23.47
N ILE A 338 -8.20 -1.99 -22.26
CA ILE A 338 -6.86 -1.56 -21.89
C ILE A 338 -5.92 -2.77 -21.92
N HIS A 339 -5.07 -2.83 -22.95
CA HIS A 339 -4.09 -3.92 -23.11
C HIS A 339 -2.71 -3.50 -22.60
N SER A 340 -2.31 -4.07 -21.46
CA SER A 340 -0.96 -3.96 -20.90
C SER A 340 0.05 -4.83 -21.67
N VAL A 341 1.35 -4.63 -21.41
CA VAL A 341 2.44 -5.45 -22.00
C VAL A 341 2.35 -6.94 -21.66
N ILE A 342 1.59 -7.31 -20.63
CA ILE A 342 1.36 -8.71 -20.23
C ILE A 342 -0.10 -9.15 -20.32
N TYR A 343 -0.96 -8.38 -21.01
CA TYR A 343 -2.36 -8.74 -21.26
C TYR A 343 -2.52 -10.17 -21.82
N PRO A 344 -3.54 -10.95 -21.40
CA PRO A 344 -4.58 -10.65 -20.42
C PRO A 344 -4.21 -11.18 -19.01
N PHE A 345 -3.18 -10.61 -18.38
CA PHE A 345 -2.63 -11.12 -17.11
C PHE A 345 -3.67 -11.23 -15.99
N LYS A 346 -4.49 -10.19 -15.79
CA LYS A 346 -5.44 -10.13 -14.66
C LYS A 346 -6.41 -11.32 -14.65
N ASP A 347 -6.90 -11.74 -15.82
CA ASP A 347 -7.94 -12.76 -15.95
C ASP A 347 -7.40 -14.13 -15.55
N TYR A 348 -6.21 -14.48 -16.07
CA TYR A 348 -5.56 -15.73 -15.71
C TYR A 348 -5.09 -15.74 -14.25
N TRP A 349 -4.65 -14.59 -13.74
CA TRP A 349 -4.18 -14.48 -12.37
C TRP A 349 -5.32 -14.67 -11.37
N MET A 350 -6.47 -14.01 -11.60
CA MET A 350 -7.67 -14.17 -10.79
C MET A 350 -8.25 -15.58 -10.91
N ALA A 351 -8.32 -16.16 -12.12
CA ALA A 351 -8.76 -17.55 -12.29
C ALA A 351 -7.87 -18.55 -11.54
N GLY A 352 -6.54 -18.31 -11.52
CA GLY A 352 -5.60 -19.10 -10.72
C GLY A 352 -5.85 -18.99 -9.21
N ILE A 353 -6.14 -17.77 -8.72
CA ILE A 353 -6.45 -17.54 -7.31
C ILE A 353 -7.77 -18.22 -6.91
N ASP A 354 -8.83 -18.02 -7.71
CA ASP A 354 -10.14 -18.64 -7.54
C ASP A 354 -10.03 -20.18 -7.46
N SER A 355 -9.27 -20.78 -8.38
CA SER A 355 -9.06 -22.23 -8.40
C SER A 355 -8.24 -22.76 -7.21
N ALA A 356 -7.46 -21.92 -6.54
CA ALA A 356 -6.48 -22.31 -5.54
C ALA A 356 -6.95 -22.08 -4.08
N ILE A 357 -8.04 -21.35 -3.87
CA ILE A 357 -8.56 -21.04 -2.54
C ILE A 357 -10.00 -21.55 -2.44
N GLU A 358 -10.23 -22.54 -1.58
CA GLU A 358 -11.59 -23.03 -1.32
C GLU A 358 -12.45 -21.94 -0.69
N GLU A 359 -13.74 -21.89 -1.09
CA GLU A 359 -14.73 -20.95 -0.56
C GLU A 359 -14.38 -19.47 -0.73
N TYR A 360 -13.57 -19.13 -1.73
CA TYR A 360 -13.21 -17.77 -2.06
C TYR A 360 -13.24 -17.53 -3.56
N THR A 361 -13.88 -16.43 -3.98
CA THR A 361 -13.83 -15.95 -5.36
C THR A 361 -13.28 -14.52 -5.37
N PRO A 362 -12.22 -14.23 -6.14
CA PRO A 362 -11.73 -12.88 -6.35
C PRO A 362 -12.81 -11.94 -6.89
N ASP A 363 -13.03 -10.82 -6.20
CA ASP A 363 -13.92 -9.76 -6.67
C ASP A 363 -13.14 -8.72 -7.47
N ASP A 364 -13.26 -8.77 -8.81
CA ASP A 364 -12.66 -7.78 -9.71
C ASP A 364 -13.62 -6.61 -9.95
N GLN A 365 -13.13 -5.41 -9.69
CA GLN A 365 -13.82 -4.15 -9.88
C GLN A 365 -13.06 -3.32 -10.94
N PRO A 366 -13.14 -3.69 -12.23
CA PRO A 366 -12.36 -3.04 -13.27
C PRO A 366 -12.84 -1.59 -13.48
N PHE A 367 -11.89 -0.67 -13.63
CA PHE A 367 -12.20 0.70 -14.04
C PHE A 367 -11.12 1.33 -14.91
N ALA A 368 -11.56 2.30 -15.71
CA ALA A 368 -10.74 2.99 -16.70
C ALA A 368 -9.64 3.86 -16.08
N ILE A 369 -8.75 4.37 -16.93
CA ILE A 369 -7.70 5.30 -16.50
C ILE A 369 -8.29 6.71 -16.40
N SER A 370 -8.80 7.04 -15.22
CA SER A 370 -9.47 8.32 -14.92
C SER A 370 -8.75 9.16 -13.87
N ASP A 371 -8.18 8.52 -12.85
CA ASP A 371 -7.69 9.18 -11.64
C ASP A 371 -6.16 9.12 -11.51
N PRO A 372 -5.51 10.12 -10.87
CA PRO A 372 -4.06 10.20 -10.69
C PRO A 372 -3.53 9.26 -9.59
N ILE A 373 -3.88 7.98 -9.68
CA ILE A 373 -3.52 6.92 -8.76
C ILE A 373 -2.33 6.09 -9.28
N SER A 374 -1.69 5.32 -8.41
CA SER A 374 -0.56 4.45 -8.75
C SER A 374 -0.86 3.50 -9.93
N LYS A 375 -2.04 2.87 -9.92
CA LYS A 375 -2.51 1.97 -10.99
C LYS A 375 -2.45 2.63 -12.37
N ALA A 376 -3.07 3.80 -12.51
CA ALA A 376 -3.07 4.57 -13.73
C ALA A 376 -1.65 4.97 -14.18
N TRP A 377 -0.78 5.31 -13.23
CA TRP A 377 0.60 5.71 -13.50
C TRP A 377 1.43 4.58 -14.12
N PHE A 378 1.35 3.36 -13.60
CA PHE A 378 2.08 2.22 -14.15
C PHE A 378 1.77 1.99 -15.63
N TYR A 379 0.49 2.05 -16.01
CA TYR A 379 0.10 1.92 -17.41
C TYR A 379 0.53 3.14 -18.24
N ASN A 380 0.34 4.36 -17.76
CA ASN A 380 0.67 5.57 -18.52
C ASN A 380 2.19 5.78 -18.70
N GLN A 381 3.00 5.32 -17.75
CA GLN A 381 4.46 5.44 -17.77
C GLN A 381 5.14 4.31 -18.51
N PHE A 382 4.63 3.08 -18.38
CA PHE A 382 5.32 1.88 -18.86
C PHE A 382 4.48 0.96 -19.73
N LYS A 383 3.16 1.21 -19.88
CA LYS A 383 2.18 0.23 -20.40
C LYS A 383 2.15 -1.07 -19.59
N ALA A 384 2.63 -1.00 -18.35
CA ALA A 384 2.59 -2.09 -17.39
C ALA A 384 1.14 -2.43 -17.01
N GLU A 385 0.92 -3.70 -16.68
CA GLU A 385 -0.28 -4.12 -15.97
C GLU A 385 -0.25 -3.50 -14.57
N SER A 386 -1.42 -3.23 -13.98
CA SER A 386 -1.45 -2.81 -12.60
C SER A 386 -2.77 -3.08 -11.90
N ILE A 387 -2.66 -3.47 -10.63
CA ILE A 387 -3.79 -3.87 -9.79
C ILE A 387 -3.63 -3.21 -8.42
N THR A 388 -4.70 -2.57 -7.95
CA THR A 388 -4.83 -2.25 -6.52
C THR A 388 -5.38 -3.48 -5.82
N TYR A 389 -4.63 -3.99 -4.85
CA TYR A 389 -4.94 -5.20 -4.10
C TYR A 389 -5.51 -4.80 -2.74
N GLU A 390 -6.82 -4.94 -2.56
CA GLU A 390 -7.52 -4.50 -1.36
C GLU A 390 -7.80 -5.68 -0.42
N ILE A 391 -7.54 -5.47 0.87
CA ILE A 391 -7.87 -6.40 1.93
C ILE A 391 -8.86 -5.76 2.91
N GLY A 392 -9.90 -6.50 3.25
CA GLY A 392 -10.89 -6.13 4.25
C GLY A 392 -10.25 -5.77 5.58
N ASP A 393 -10.77 -4.73 6.23
CA ASP A 393 -10.28 -4.20 7.50
C ASP A 393 -10.31 -5.25 8.62
N GLU A 394 -11.24 -6.21 8.52
CA GLU A 394 -11.46 -7.29 9.49
C GLU A 394 -11.19 -8.69 8.90
N THR A 395 -10.54 -8.78 7.73
CA THR A 395 -10.17 -10.07 7.12
C THR A 395 -9.22 -10.83 8.06
N PRO A 396 -9.47 -12.12 8.36
CA PRO A 396 -8.66 -12.88 9.31
C PRO A 396 -7.18 -12.96 8.91
N ARG A 397 -6.26 -12.77 9.88
CA ARG A 397 -4.79 -12.78 9.69
C ARG A 397 -4.29 -13.98 8.87
N ASP A 398 -4.78 -15.18 9.18
CA ASP A 398 -4.35 -16.40 8.48
C ASP A 398 -4.86 -16.44 7.04
N PHE A 399 -6.06 -15.93 6.79
CA PHE A 399 -6.60 -15.83 5.44
C PHE A 399 -5.87 -14.77 4.61
N ILE A 400 -5.55 -13.61 5.19
CA ILE A 400 -4.70 -12.59 4.54
C ILE A 400 -3.39 -13.23 4.04
N LYS A 401 -2.74 -14.02 4.91
CA LYS A 401 -1.50 -14.73 4.56
C LYS A 401 -1.73 -15.74 3.43
N LEU A 402 -2.73 -16.61 3.57
CA LEU A 402 -3.05 -17.62 2.55
C LEU A 402 -3.29 -16.97 1.19
N LYS A 403 -4.17 -15.97 1.14
CA LYS A 403 -4.57 -15.25 -0.07
C LYS A 403 -3.38 -14.60 -0.76
N ALA A 404 -2.53 -13.90 0.00
CA ALA A 404 -1.34 -13.25 -0.53
C ALA A 404 -0.27 -14.25 -1.02
N GLU A 405 -0.05 -15.35 -0.30
CA GLU A 405 0.87 -16.40 -0.73
C GLU A 405 0.38 -17.10 -2.02
N VAL A 406 -0.93 -17.39 -2.12
CA VAL A 406 -1.52 -17.93 -3.35
C VAL A 406 -1.37 -16.94 -4.50
N ALA A 407 -1.71 -15.67 -4.29
CA ALA A 407 -1.59 -14.63 -5.30
C ALA A 407 -0.15 -14.50 -5.83
N ALA A 408 0.86 -14.56 -4.96
CA ALA A 408 2.26 -14.60 -5.37
C ALA A 408 2.61 -15.84 -6.21
N ARG A 409 2.17 -17.03 -5.78
CA ARG A 409 2.40 -18.28 -6.54
C ARG A 409 1.78 -18.25 -7.93
N GLU A 410 0.53 -17.83 -8.05
CA GLU A 410 -0.16 -17.79 -9.34
C GLU A 410 0.45 -16.75 -10.26
N MET A 411 0.86 -15.58 -9.74
CA MET A 411 1.62 -14.60 -10.53
C MET A 411 2.93 -15.23 -11.05
N MET A 412 3.72 -15.86 -10.17
CA MET A 412 5.00 -16.46 -10.57
C MET A 412 4.80 -17.58 -11.60
N LYS A 413 3.78 -18.43 -11.44
CA LYS A 413 3.43 -19.49 -12.41
C LYS A 413 3.14 -18.88 -13.78
N LEU A 414 2.26 -17.88 -13.84
CA LEU A 414 1.88 -17.25 -15.10
C LEU A 414 3.05 -16.58 -15.82
N LEU A 415 3.93 -15.92 -15.07
CA LEU A 415 5.07 -15.21 -15.66
C LEU A 415 6.21 -16.16 -16.09
N ILE A 416 6.40 -17.26 -15.37
CA ILE A 416 7.44 -18.25 -15.71
C ILE A 416 7.01 -19.21 -16.82
N LEU A 417 5.74 -19.60 -16.85
CA LEU A 417 5.20 -20.58 -17.79
C LEU A 417 4.67 -19.94 -19.09
N LYS A 418 4.74 -18.61 -19.20
CA LYS A 418 4.41 -17.84 -20.41
C LYS A 418 5.31 -18.16 -21.59
#